data_AF-A0A522XBX5-F1
#
_entry.id   AF-A0A522XBX5-F1
#
_cell.length_a   1.000
_cell.length_b   1.000
_cell.length_c   1.000
_cell.angle_alpha   90.00
_cell.angle_beta   90.00
_cell.angle_gamma   90.00
#
_symmetry.space_group_name_H-M   'P 1'
#
loop_
_entity.id
_entity.type
_entity.pdbx_description
1 polymer ?
#
loop_
_entity_poly.entity_id
_entity_poly.type
_entity_poly.pdbx_seq_one_letter_code
_entity_poly.pdbx_strand_id
1 'polypeptide(L)'
;MKLIVLLRNPISRAISHYYHWVRLKKESRPLDIALTEQLAEIPDWDDVISIRNHYIARGCYVKFLEKWLRFFPREQMLVIPSERFQDHPSDIVQTVHSFLKIPPKPLENLEYYNVGEYHVENPSLKSQLQDFYAPYTQDLETLLGQSFPWTTP
;
A
#
# COMPACT_ATOMS: atom_id res chain seq x y z
N MET A 1 -3.93 -12.82 -19.02
CA MET A 1 -3.97 -12.66 -17.55
C MET A 1 -4.26 -11.19 -17.24
N LYS A 2 -4.97 -10.89 -16.15
CA LYS A 2 -5.22 -9.51 -15.69
C LYS A 2 -4.85 -9.42 -14.21
N LEU A 3 -4.18 -8.36 -13.82
CA LEU A 3 -3.73 -8.09 -12.46
C LEU A 3 -4.49 -6.90 -11.90
N ILE A 4 -5.03 -7.05 -10.69
CA ILE A 4 -5.65 -5.95 -9.95
C ILE A 4 -4.85 -5.78 -8.68
N VAL A 5 -4.34 -4.56 -8.46
CA VAL A 5 -3.45 -4.24 -7.34
C VAL A 5 -4.10 -3.13 -6.53
N LEU A 6 -4.38 -3.39 -5.25
CA LEU A 6 -4.79 -2.35 -4.31
C LEU A 6 -3.57 -1.84 -3.55
N LEU A 7 -3.36 -0.53 -3.59
CA LEU A 7 -2.30 0.16 -2.86
C LEU A 7 -2.94 1.08 -1.83
N ARG A 8 -2.36 1.17 -0.64
CA ARG A 8 -2.82 2.08 0.43
C ARG A 8 -1.71 3.10 0.69
N ASN A 9 -2.04 4.24 1.29
CA ASN A 9 -1.04 5.12 1.89
C ASN A 9 0.03 4.29 2.63
N PRO A 10 1.31 4.38 2.22
CA PRO A 10 2.35 3.47 2.70
C PRO A 10 2.63 3.63 4.20
N ILE A 11 2.40 4.83 4.76
CA ILE A 11 2.48 5.10 6.20
C ILE A 11 1.39 4.33 6.94
N SER A 12 0.14 4.53 6.53
CA SER A 12 -1.02 3.83 7.11
C SER A 12 -0.89 2.30 6.99
N ARG A 13 -0.33 1.83 5.87
CA ARG A 13 -0.03 0.41 5.61
C ARG A 13 1.01 -0.15 6.56
N ALA A 14 2.11 0.57 6.80
CA ALA A 14 3.17 0.16 7.73
C ALA A 14 2.65 0.02 9.16
N ILE A 15 1.88 1.00 9.64
CA ILE A 15 1.32 0.99 10.99
C ILE A 15 0.30 -0.13 11.16
N SER A 16 -0.58 -0.31 10.17
CA SER A 16 -1.51 -1.43 10.14
C SER A 16 -0.79 -2.78 10.17
N HIS A 17 0.37 -2.89 9.52
CA HIS A 17 1.20 -4.11 9.55
C HIS A 17 1.81 -4.34 10.95
N TYR A 18 2.34 -3.29 11.59
CA TYR A 18 2.84 -3.35 12.96
C TYR A 18 1.75 -3.83 13.93
N TYR A 19 0.56 -3.22 13.92
CA TYR A 19 -0.50 -3.63 14.85
C TYR A 19 -1.04 -5.02 14.57
N HIS A 20 -0.99 -5.49 13.32
CA HIS A 20 -1.26 -6.89 13.01
C HIS A 20 -0.27 -7.82 13.73
N TRP A 21 1.02 -7.48 13.75
CA TRP A 21 2.04 -8.27 14.45
C TRP A 21 1.91 -8.22 15.97
N VAL A 22 1.56 -7.05 16.52
CA VAL A 22 1.24 -6.91 17.95
C VAL A 22 0.07 -7.82 18.34
N ARG A 23 -1.02 -7.83 17.56
CA ARG A 23 -2.17 -8.75 17.80
C ARG A 23 -1.78 -10.22 17.75
N LEU A 24 -0.83 -10.58 16.87
CA LEU A 24 -0.29 -11.94 16.78
C LEU A 24 0.80 -12.25 17.81
N LYS A 25 1.10 -11.33 18.75
CA LYS A 25 2.17 -11.45 19.74
C LYS A 25 3.56 -11.69 19.13
N LYS A 26 3.79 -11.16 17.92
CA LYS A 26 5.06 -11.23 17.18
C LYS A 26 5.88 -9.94 17.26
N GLU A 27 5.29 -8.90 17.81
CA GLU A 27 5.93 -7.60 18.03
C GLU A 27 5.55 -7.12 19.42
N SER A 28 6.53 -6.60 20.15
CA SER A 28 6.36 -6.06 21.51
C SER A 28 7.06 -4.73 21.71
N ARG A 29 7.88 -4.30 20.75
CA ARG A 29 8.52 -2.97 20.79
C ARG A 29 7.45 -1.89 20.59
N PRO A 30 7.62 -0.68 21.15
CA PRO A 30 6.77 0.46 20.82
C PRO A 30 6.80 0.78 19.32
N LEU A 31 5.68 1.28 18.76
CA LEU A 31 5.52 1.62 17.34
C LEU A 31 6.69 2.46 16.83
N ASP A 32 7.00 3.54 17.55
CA ASP A 32 8.03 4.49 17.15
C ASP A 32 9.41 3.85 17.05
N ILE A 33 9.75 2.98 17.99
CA ILE A 33 11.01 2.24 17.99
C ILE A 33 11.04 1.26 16.81
N ALA A 34 10.00 0.45 16.65
CA ALA A 34 9.92 -0.56 15.61
C ALA A 34 10.00 0.03 14.19
N LEU A 35 9.37 1.18 13.95
CA LEU A 35 9.42 1.85 12.65
C LEU A 35 10.73 2.62 12.44
N THR A 36 11.27 3.30 13.46
CA THR A 36 12.52 4.06 13.35
C THR A 36 13.72 3.14 13.10
N GLU A 37 13.80 1.99 13.78
CA GLU A 37 14.84 1.00 13.54
C GLU A 37 14.84 0.54 12.07
N GLN A 38 13.65 0.21 11.54
CA GLN A 38 13.49 -0.20 10.15
C GLN A 38 13.69 0.93 9.12
N LEU A 39 13.55 2.19 9.50
CA LEU A 39 13.88 3.32 8.63
C LEU A 39 15.39 3.46 8.39
N ALA A 40 16.21 3.01 9.36
CA ALA A 40 17.66 3.03 9.26
C ALA A 40 18.24 1.82 8.49
N GLU A 41 17.43 0.80 8.24
CA GLU A 41 17.84 -0.41 7.54
C GLU A 41 17.84 -0.21 6.02
N ILE A 42 18.81 -0.81 5.33
CA ILE A 42 18.79 -0.96 3.87
C ILE A 42 18.14 -2.31 3.57
N PRO A 43 16.91 -2.33 3.01
CA PRO A 43 16.23 -3.58 2.74
C PRO A 43 16.89 -4.33 1.58
N ASP A 44 17.08 -5.63 1.75
CA ASP A 44 17.39 -6.55 0.65
C ASP A 44 16.11 -6.83 -0.14
N TRP A 45 15.99 -6.21 -1.32
CA TRP A 45 14.81 -6.31 -2.18
C TRP A 45 14.62 -7.69 -2.84
N ASP A 46 15.62 -8.56 -2.78
CA ASP A 46 15.54 -9.91 -3.34
C ASP A 46 15.27 -10.97 -2.26
N ASP A 47 15.49 -10.67 -0.98
CA ASP A 47 14.98 -11.47 0.13
C ASP A 47 13.48 -11.21 0.38
N VAL A 48 12.66 -11.99 -0.30
CA VAL A 48 11.19 -11.94 -0.19
C VAL A 48 10.70 -12.18 1.24
N ILE A 49 11.39 -13.01 2.04
CA ILE A 49 10.97 -13.34 3.41
C ILE A 49 11.24 -12.15 4.32
N SER A 50 12.43 -11.56 4.24
CA SER A 50 12.80 -10.35 4.99
C SER A 50 11.85 -9.21 4.66
N ILE A 51 11.64 -8.93 3.37
CA ILE A 51 10.74 -7.88 2.91
C ILE A 51 9.32 -8.11 3.38
N ARG A 52 8.81 -9.35 3.35
CA ARG A 52 7.44 -9.65 3.82
C ARG A 52 7.20 -9.20 5.26
N ASN A 53 8.23 -9.29 6.10
CA ASN A 53 8.18 -8.96 7.51
C ASN A 53 8.51 -7.49 7.81
N HIS A 54 9.08 -6.79 6.84
CA HIS A 54 9.43 -5.37 6.96
C HIS A 54 8.17 -4.47 6.87
N TYR A 55 7.94 -3.64 7.89
CA TYR A 55 6.84 -2.68 7.93
C TYR A 55 7.03 -1.58 6.87
N ILE A 56 8.23 -1.05 6.75
CA ILE A 56 8.58 0.05 5.86
C ILE A 56 8.78 -0.39 4.40
N ALA A 57 9.70 -1.32 4.12
CA ALA A 57 10.07 -1.66 2.74
C ALA A 57 8.88 -2.14 1.87
N ARG A 58 7.89 -2.81 2.47
CA ARG A 58 6.65 -3.21 1.78
C ARG A 58 5.79 -2.05 1.27
N GLY A 59 5.97 -0.84 1.80
CA GLY A 59 5.32 0.38 1.32
C GLY A 59 5.99 0.96 0.07
N CYS A 60 7.20 0.53 -0.28
CA CYS A 60 7.92 0.98 -1.48
C CYS A 60 7.40 0.26 -2.74
N TYR A 61 6.13 0.51 -3.08
CA TYR A 61 5.39 -0.25 -4.10
C TYR A 61 6.09 -0.32 -5.46
N VAL A 62 6.78 0.76 -5.85
CA VAL A 62 7.54 0.86 -7.10
C VAL A 62 8.52 -0.31 -7.27
N LYS A 63 9.25 -0.69 -6.21
CA LYS A 63 10.25 -1.77 -6.25
C LYS A 63 9.66 -3.13 -6.58
N PHE A 64 8.39 -3.34 -6.27
CA PHE A 64 7.67 -4.56 -6.64
C PHE A 64 7.08 -4.45 -8.04
N LEU A 65 6.41 -3.33 -8.35
CA LEU A 65 5.72 -3.16 -9.63
C LEU A 65 6.69 -3.11 -10.81
N GLU A 66 7.90 -2.58 -10.64
CA GLU A 66 8.98 -2.67 -11.64
C GLU A 66 9.28 -4.13 -12.03
N LYS A 67 9.28 -5.06 -11.07
CA LYS A 67 9.52 -6.48 -11.35
C LYS A 67 8.35 -7.10 -12.11
N TRP A 68 7.11 -6.79 -11.71
CA TRP A 68 5.90 -7.30 -12.38
C TRP A 68 5.75 -6.78 -13.81
N LEU A 69 6.06 -5.50 -14.04
CA LEU A 69 5.93 -4.87 -15.36
C LEU A 69 6.95 -5.38 -16.39
N ARG A 70 7.99 -6.12 -15.97
CA ARG A 70 8.87 -6.86 -16.90
C ARG A 70 8.17 -8.03 -17.59
N PHE A 71 7.13 -8.58 -16.97
CA PHE A 71 6.42 -9.76 -17.44
C PHE A 71 4.99 -9.46 -17.91
N PHE A 72 4.37 -8.44 -17.34
CA PHE A 72 2.99 -8.05 -17.65
C PHE A 72 2.98 -6.61 -18.19
N PRO A 73 2.50 -6.38 -19.43
CA PRO A 73 2.32 -5.03 -19.94
C PRO A 73 1.37 -4.19 -19.08
N ARG A 74 1.55 -2.87 -19.10
CA ARG A 74 0.85 -1.91 -18.23
C ARG A 74 -0.67 -2.01 -18.33
N GLU A 75 -1.20 -2.33 -19.50
CA GLU A 75 -2.63 -2.46 -19.81
C GLU A 75 -3.26 -3.72 -19.19
N GLN A 76 -2.44 -4.69 -18.76
CA GLN A 76 -2.89 -5.86 -18.01
C GLN A 76 -2.91 -5.63 -16.50
N MET A 77 -2.60 -4.42 -16.03
CA MET A 77 -2.57 -4.08 -14.61
C MET A 77 -3.51 -2.91 -14.28
N LEU A 78 -4.46 -3.15 -13.39
CA LEU A 78 -5.29 -2.11 -12.79
C LEU A 78 -4.78 -1.82 -11.38
N VAL A 79 -4.26 -0.62 -11.14
CA VAL A 79 -3.74 -0.19 -9.83
C VAL A 79 -4.72 0.78 -9.19
N ILE A 80 -5.24 0.43 -8.02
CA ILE A 80 -6.36 1.12 -7.36
C ILE A 80 -5.88 1.62 -5.99
N PRO A 81 -6.00 2.92 -5.69
CA PRO A 81 -5.84 3.42 -4.33
C PRO A 81 -6.93 2.87 -3.42
N SER A 82 -6.56 2.32 -2.27
CA SER A 82 -7.49 1.69 -1.33
C SER A 82 -8.44 2.72 -0.73
N GLU A 83 -7.98 3.94 -0.50
CA GLU A 83 -8.76 5.09 -0.06
C GLU A 83 -9.91 5.37 -1.05
N ARG A 84 -9.63 5.35 -2.36
CA ARG A 84 -10.68 5.50 -3.40
C ARG A 84 -11.68 4.36 -3.37
N PHE A 85 -11.25 3.14 -3.08
CA PHE A 85 -12.16 2.01 -2.93
C PHE A 85 -13.03 2.11 -1.67
N GLN A 86 -12.49 2.66 -0.59
CA GLN A 86 -13.25 2.91 0.63
C GLN A 86 -14.32 4.00 0.42
N ASP A 87 -13.95 5.09 -0.26
CA ASP A 87 -14.82 6.25 -0.48
C ASP A 87 -15.86 6.03 -1.59
N HIS A 88 -15.47 5.32 -2.66
CA HIS A 88 -16.27 5.12 -3.87
C HIS A 88 -16.30 3.64 -4.32
N PRO A 89 -16.80 2.72 -3.48
CA PRO A 89 -16.70 1.28 -3.73
C PRO A 89 -17.45 0.84 -5.01
N SER A 90 -18.62 1.41 -5.27
CA SER A 90 -19.41 1.11 -6.48
C SER A 90 -18.68 1.50 -7.77
N ASP A 91 -18.04 2.67 -7.80
CA ASP A 91 -17.31 3.18 -8.96
C ASP A 91 -16.06 2.32 -9.25
N ILE A 92 -15.36 1.92 -8.19
CA ILE A 92 -14.21 1.02 -8.29
C ILE A 92 -14.64 -0.36 -8.78
N VAL A 93 -15.75 -0.92 -8.27
CA VAL A 93 -16.29 -2.21 -8.76
C VAL A 93 -16.66 -2.13 -10.24
N GLN A 94 -17.28 -1.03 -10.68
CA GLN A 94 -17.55 -0.80 -12.10
C GLN A 94 -16.27 -0.70 -12.94
N THR A 95 -15.23 -0.04 -12.41
CA THR A 95 -13.90 0.04 -13.03
C THR A 95 -13.28 -1.35 -13.17
N VAL A 96 -13.39 -2.19 -12.13
CA VAL A 96 -12.93 -3.58 -12.15
C VAL A 96 -13.70 -4.41 -13.19
N HIS A 97 -15.03 -4.30 -13.26
CA HIS A 97 -15.83 -5.01 -14.26
C HIS A 97 -15.44 -4.61 -15.69
N SER A 98 -15.25 -3.32 -15.93
CA SER A 98 -14.82 -2.78 -17.22
C SER A 98 -13.42 -3.28 -17.59
N PHE A 99 -12.49 -3.23 -16.63
CA PHE A 99 -11.15 -3.77 -16.81
C PHE A 99 -11.16 -5.27 -17.12
N LEU A 100 -12.01 -6.05 -16.44
CA LEU A 100 -12.19 -7.48 -16.67
C LEU A 100 -12.96 -7.81 -17.95
N LYS A 101 -13.66 -6.83 -18.55
CA LYS A 101 -14.56 -6.98 -19.71
C LYS A 101 -15.76 -7.90 -19.41
N ILE A 102 -16.36 -7.72 -18.24
CA ILE A 102 -17.57 -8.44 -17.82
C ILE A 102 -18.75 -7.47 -17.65
N PRO A 103 -20.00 -7.95 -17.76
CA PRO A 103 -21.17 -7.11 -17.55
C PRO A 103 -21.15 -6.44 -16.15
N PRO A 104 -21.55 -5.16 -16.05
CA PRO A 104 -21.59 -4.49 -14.77
C PRO A 104 -22.64 -5.14 -13.86
N LYS A 105 -22.28 -5.35 -12.60
CA LYS A 105 -23.20 -5.78 -11.55
C LYS A 105 -23.20 -4.74 -10.41
N PRO A 106 -24.36 -4.34 -9.88
CA PRO A 106 -24.42 -3.50 -8.70
C PRO A 106 -23.69 -4.14 -7.52
N LEU A 107 -23.01 -3.31 -6.73
CA LEU A 107 -22.46 -3.74 -5.46
C LEU A 107 -23.60 -3.80 -4.44
N GLU A 108 -23.85 -4.99 -3.91
CA GLU A 108 -24.86 -5.24 -2.88
C GLU A 108 -24.17 -5.70 -1.60
N ASN A 109 -24.71 -5.31 -0.43
CA ASN A 109 -24.25 -5.74 0.89
C ASN A 109 -22.76 -5.46 1.16
N LEU A 110 -22.36 -4.18 1.16
CA LEU A 110 -21.00 -3.81 1.53
C LEU A 110 -20.80 -3.88 3.04
N GLU A 111 -19.94 -4.79 3.47
CA GLU A 111 -19.52 -4.95 4.86
C GLU A 111 -18.01 -4.70 4.97
N TYR A 112 -17.62 -3.98 6.01
CA TYR A 112 -16.21 -3.67 6.27
C TYR A 112 -15.67 -4.61 7.35
N TYR A 113 -14.57 -5.30 7.03
CA TYR A 113 -13.89 -6.21 7.93
C TYR A 113 -12.49 -5.71 8.27
N ASN A 114 -12.00 -6.05 9.46
CA ASN A 114 -10.65 -5.69 9.93
C ASN A 114 -10.38 -4.17 9.91
N VAL A 115 -11.41 -3.35 10.17
CA VAL A 115 -11.27 -1.90 10.29
C VAL A 115 -10.45 -1.58 11.53
N GLY A 116 -9.35 -0.86 11.35
CA GLY A 116 -8.54 -0.33 12.44
C GLY A 116 -8.22 1.13 12.17
N GLU A 117 -8.49 1.96 13.16
CA GLU A 117 -8.00 3.34 13.19
C GLU A 117 -6.60 3.34 13.79
N TYR A 118 -5.64 3.87 13.03
CA TYR A 118 -4.25 3.90 13.45
C TYR A 118 -3.73 5.32 13.31
N HIS A 119 -3.39 5.93 14.43
CA HIS A 119 -2.83 7.27 14.48
C HIS A 119 -1.33 7.21 14.78
N VAL A 120 -0.54 8.00 14.07
CA VAL A 120 0.83 8.31 14.47
C VAL A 120 0.74 9.56 15.34
N GLU A 121 0.88 9.39 16.65
CA GLU A 121 0.86 10.52 17.58
C GLU A 121 2.16 11.33 17.51
N ASN A 122 3.26 10.69 17.13
CA ASN A 122 4.58 11.31 17.01
C ASN A 122 4.75 12.07 15.67
N PRO A 123 4.76 13.42 15.68
CA PRO A 123 4.86 14.20 14.44
C PRO A 123 6.22 14.05 13.77
N SER A 124 7.29 13.83 14.54
CA SER A 124 8.64 13.65 14.00
C SER A 124 8.74 12.35 13.20
N LEU A 125 8.22 11.25 13.75
CA LEU A 125 8.16 9.98 13.03
C LEU A 125 7.30 10.09 11.76
N LYS A 126 6.16 10.78 11.84
CA LYS A 126 5.31 11.01 10.66
C LYS A 126 6.08 11.74 9.56
N SER A 127 6.81 12.81 9.89
CA SER A 127 7.65 13.54 8.94
C SER A 127 8.72 12.64 8.33
N GLN A 128 9.45 11.87 9.15
CA GLN A 128 10.49 10.94 8.66
C GLN A 128 9.92 9.90 7.68
N LEU A 129 8.73 9.36 7.98
CA LEU A 129 8.06 8.42 7.09
C LEU A 129 7.61 9.09 5.78
N GLN A 130 7.11 10.32 5.84
CA GLN A 130 6.75 11.09 4.63
C GLN A 130 7.98 11.33 3.76
N ASP A 131 9.07 11.82 4.35
CA ASP A 131 10.34 12.09 3.67
C ASP A 131 10.92 10.81 3.05
N PHE A 132 10.86 9.68 3.79
CA PHE A 132 11.30 8.39 3.30
C PHE A 132 10.50 7.90 2.08
N TYR A 133 9.16 7.98 2.12
CA TYR A 133 8.31 7.47 1.04
C TYR A 133 8.16 8.41 -0.15
N ALA A 134 8.49 9.69 -0.01
CA ALA A 134 8.37 10.70 -1.07
C ALA A 134 9.04 10.27 -2.39
N PRO A 135 10.33 9.88 -2.45
CA PRO A 135 10.96 9.47 -3.70
C PRO A 135 10.31 8.21 -4.29
N TYR A 136 9.99 7.20 -3.48
CA TYR A 136 9.34 5.99 -3.97
C TYR A 136 7.94 6.23 -4.52
N THR A 137 7.23 7.21 -3.96
CA THR A 137 5.90 7.57 -4.44
C THR A 137 5.97 8.36 -5.73
N GLN A 138 6.94 9.28 -5.86
CA GLN A 138 7.20 9.99 -7.11
C GLN A 138 7.56 9.02 -8.25
N ASP A 139 8.42 8.03 -7.97
CA ASP A 139 8.78 7.01 -8.96
C ASP A 139 7.58 6.13 -9.31
N LEU A 140 6.74 5.78 -8.32
CA LEU A 140 5.51 5.01 -8.54
C LEU A 140 4.52 5.75 -9.45
N GLU A 141 4.28 7.04 -9.19
CA GLU A 141 3.39 7.87 -10.00
C GLU A 141 3.90 8.00 -11.43
N THR A 142 5.22 8.20 -11.59
CA THR A 142 5.89 8.24 -12.89
C THR A 142 5.76 6.92 -13.64
N LEU A 143 6.02 5.79 -12.95
CA LEU A 143 5.92 4.44 -13.52
C LEU A 143 4.49 4.10 -13.97
N LEU A 144 3.48 4.56 -13.23
CA LEU A 144 2.09 4.20 -13.49
C LEU A 144 1.32 5.23 -14.33
N GLY A 145 1.86 6.44 -14.47
CA GLY A 145 1.19 7.57 -15.12
C GLY A 145 -0.07 8.04 -14.39
N GLN A 146 -0.12 7.90 -13.06
CA GLN A 146 -1.26 8.29 -12.23
C GLN A 146 -0.81 8.83 -10.88
N SER A 147 -1.59 9.73 -10.28
CA SER A 147 -1.35 10.23 -8.92
C SER A 147 -2.13 9.45 -7.85
N PHE A 148 -1.71 9.58 -6.59
CA PHE A 148 -2.35 8.92 -5.45
C PHE A 148 -2.94 9.89 -4.42
N PRO A 149 -4.04 9.56 -3.73
CA PRO A 149 -4.66 10.46 -2.75
C PRO A 149 -3.75 10.87 -1.59
N TRP A 150 -2.74 10.06 -1.27
CA TRP A 150 -1.81 10.31 -0.17
C TRP A 150 -0.59 11.16 -0.55
N THR A 151 -0.48 11.63 -1.80
CA THR A 151 0.57 12.58 -2.22
C THR A 151 0.12 14.04 -2.15
N THR A 152 -1.17 14.28 -1.92
CA THR A 152 -1.70 15.63 -1.73
C THR A 152 -1.57 16.01 -0.25
N PRO A 153 -1.03 17.20 0.08
CA PRO A 153 -0.88 17.67 1.46
C PRO A 153 -2.21 17.89 2.18
#